data_AF-A0A0C2YMM6-F1
#
_entry.id   AF-A0A0C2YMM6-F1
#
_cell.length_a   1.000
_cell.length_b   1.000
_cell.length_c   1.000
_cell.angle_alpha   90.00
_cell.angle_beta   90.00
_cell.angle_gamma   90.00
#
_symmetry.space_group_name_H-M   'P 1'
#
loop_
_entity.id
_entity.type
_entity.pdbx_description
1 polymer ?
#
loop_
_entity_poly.entity_id
_entity_poly.type
_entity_poly.pdbx_seq_one_letter_code
_entity_poly.pdbx_strand_id
1 'polypeptide(L)'
;MIVTENGEIPSSKSDDALESATVPDSGPTAPPSYVARNTYVPVNDKTPAFGDESGHPASSSASPSSFYASAPLSAIAGPSNSGRSQQDSDVASSPFSRVPPRELSYGSFQPMYLLCQGKTLDKGFPRAPPPSSMQPHPFNTHDIAEGDWLSFIEEVYSATTLTEKDVRRSYLPIISIIPIISPLSAAGVQKIMKNRKVHKVAKLIDTWNHHFFEPRKMRVVLMKGENKLSGLTPEPPLAPPPPPANLSEARTLVKNPDSEPGSSKKNDENYRLFVVSL
;
A
#
# COMPACT_ATOMS: atom_id res chain seq x y z
N MET A 1 -7.83 5.26 -74.35
CA MET A 1 -7.82 6.58 -73.67
C MET A 1 -7.51 6.29 -72.21
N ILE A 2 -6.27 6.27 -71.73
CA ILE A 2 -5.32 7.39 -71.54
C ILE A 2 -6.03 8.64 -71.00
N VAL A 3 -5.86 8.95 -69.71
CA VAL A 3 -5.16 10.15 -69.18
C VAL A 3 -4.76 9.89 -67.72
N THR A 4 -3.47 10.06 -67.44
CA THR A 4 -2.77 10.17 -66.15
C THR A 4 -2.88 11.59 -65.60
N GLU A 5 -2.93 11.80 -64.28
CA GLU A 5 -2.38 13.03 -63.67
C GLU A 5 -1.89 12.81 -62.24
N ASN A 6 -0.63 13.18 -62.03
CA ASN A 6 0.12 13.16 -60.78
C ASN A 6 -0.08 14.50 -60.05
N GLY A 7 -0.19 14.49 -58.72
CA GLY A 7 -0.19 15.69 -57.89
C GLY A 7 0.93 15.65 -56.85
N GLU A 8 2.05 16.29 -57.17
CA GLU A 8 3.13 16.66 -56.25
C GLU A 8 2.64 17.64 -55.17
N ILE A 9 3.10 17.48 -53.92
CA ILE A 9 2.99 18.50 -52.87
C ILE A 9 4.41 18.91 -52.46
N PRO A 10 4.74 20.21 -52.44
CA PRO A 10 6.09 20.70 -52.26
C PRO A 10 6.58 20.66 -50.80
N SER A 11 7.86 20.29 -50.70
CA SER A 11 8.76 20.52 -49.58
C SER A 11 8.85 22.01 -49.25
N SER A 12 8.52 22.37 -48.00
CA SER A 12 8.78 23.71 -47.46
C SER A 12 9.78 23.61 -46.33
N LYS A 13 10.98 24.10 -46.66
CA LYS A 13 12.13 24.34 -45.82
C LYS A 13 11.95 25.71 -45.15
N SER A 14 12.06 25.76 -43.84
CA SER A 14 12.19 27.01 -43.09
C SER A 14 13.29 26.84 -42.05
N ASP A 15 14.41 27.49 -42.37
CA ASP A 15 15.57 27.74 -41.53
C ASP A 15 15.29 28.92 -40.55
N ASP A 16 16.04 28.90 -39.44
CA ASP A 16 16.50 30.02 -38.61
C ASP A 16 15.52 30.93 -37.84
N ALA A 17 15.60 30.84 -36.51
CA ALA A 17 15.82 32.00 -35.63
C ALA A 17 16.37 31.54 -34.27
N LEU A 18 17.65 31.87 -34.02
CA LEU A 18 18.27 31.91 -32.70
C LEU A 18 17.60 33.00 -31.85
N GLU A 19 17.01 32.63 -30.72
CA GLU A 19 16.74 33.58 -29.63
C GLU A 19 17.41 33.08 -28.35
N SER A 20 18.46 33.78 -27.96
CA SER A 20 19.27 33.53 -26.79
C SER A 20 18.56 34.11 -25.57
N ALA A 21 17.89 33.25 -24.79
CA ALA A 21 17.28 33.63 -23.53
C ALA A 21 18.24 33.30 -22.37
N THR A 22 18.71 34.37 -21.73
CA THR A 22 19.43 34.41 -20.46
C THR A 22 18.71 33.59 -19.39
N VAL A 23 19.38 32.55 -18.88
CA VAL A 23 18.92 31.72 -17.76
C VAL A 23 19.17 32.47 -16.44
N PRO A 24 18.16 32.72 -15.59
CA PRO A 24 18.38 33.23 -14.25
C PRO A 24 18.98 32.14 -13.35
N ASP A 25 20.16 32.46 -12.80
CA ASP A 25 20.89 31.71 -11.79
C ASP A 25 19.97 31.39 -10.59
N SER A 26 19.55 30.13 -10.50
CA SER A 26 18.73 29.61 -9.43
C SER A 26 19.66 29.02 -8.38
N GLY A 27 19.83 29.74 -7.28
CA GLY A 27 20.59 29.27 -6.12
C GLY A 27 20.07 27.91 -5.60
N PRO A 28 20.85 27.22 -4.74
CA PRO A 28 20.54 25.87 -4.30
C PRO A 28 19.25 25.84 -3.47
N THR A 29 18.14 25.52 -4.13
CA THR A 29 16.89 25.12 -3.50
C THR A 29 17.19 23.89 -2.65
N ALA A 30 17.02 24.02 -1.33
CA ALA A 30 17.13 22.90 -0.41
C ALA A 30 16.27 21.73 -0.92
N PRO A 31 16.82 20.50 -0.99
CA PRO A 31 16.07 19.36 -1.49
C PRO A 31 14.81 19.14 -0.63
N PRO A 32 13.66 18.81 -1.25
CA PRO A 32 12.47 18.41 -0.50
C PRO A 32 12.77 17.24 0.45
N SER A 33 12.18 17.27 1.64
CA SER A 33 12.44 16.36 2.77
C SER A 33 12.17 14.86 2.51
N TYR A 34 11.78 14.46 1.30
CA TYR A 34 11.46 13.07 0.94
C TYR A 34 12.61 12.29 0.28
N VAL A 35 13.78 12.90 0.04
CA VAL A 35 14.97 12.15 -0.41
C VAL A 35 15.70 11.55 0.80
N ALA A 36 15.07 10.57 1.46
CA ALA A 36 15.74 9.78 2.49
C ALA A 36 16.80 8.89 1.83
N ARG A 37 18.06 9.22 2.09
CA ARG A 37 19.25 8.48 1.68
C ARG A 37 19.21 7.09 2.33
N ASN A 38 18.83 6.06 1.55
CA ASN A 38 19.01 4.66 1.95
C ASN A 38 20.51 4.37 2.07
N THR A 39 21.05 4.62 3.26
CA THR A 39 22.42 4.25 3.61
C THR A 39 22.42 2.75 3.90
N TYR A 40 22.88 1.97 2.92
CA TYR A 40 23.21 0.57 3.13
C TYR A 40 24.30 0.49 4.20
N VAL A 41 23.94 -0.02 5.38
CA VAL A 41 24.91 -0.42 6.40
C VAL A 41 25.30 -1.86 6.08
N PRO A 42 26.56 -2.16 5.73
CA PRO A 42 27.00 -3.54 5.58
C PRO A 42 26.95 -4.24 6.95
N VAL A 43 26.19 -5.33 7.02
CA VAL A 43 26.18 -6.27 8.14
C VAL A 43 27.54 -6.94 8.20
N ASN A 44 28.27 -6.70 9.30
CA ASN A 44 29.53 -7.38 9.60
C ASN A 44 29.18 -8.62 10.44
N ASP A 45 29.18 -9.79 9.82
CA ASP A 45 29.12 -11.08 10.51
C ASP A 45 30.44 -11.29 11.28
N LYS A 46 30.37 -11.26 12.62
CA LYS A 46 31.46 -11.72 13.47
C LYS A 46 30.94 -12.62 14.58
N THR A 47 30.95 -13.91 14.28
CA THR A 47 30.88 -15.02 15.22
C THR A 47 32.09 -14.99 16.17
N PRO A 48 31.90 -15.26 17.47
CA PRO A 48 32.89 -15.99 18.23
C PRO A 48 32.32 -17.26 18.87
N ALA A 49 33.19 -18.25 18.91
CA ALA A 49 32.97 -19.61 19.38
C ALA A 49 33.04 -19.73 20.91
N PHE A 50 32.32 -20.75 21.40
CA PHE A 50 32.49 -21.57 22.61
C PHE A 50 33.45 -21.13 23.73
N GLY A 51 32.91 -21.06 24.94
CA GLY A 51 33.62 -21.17 26.21
C GLY A 51 32.69 -21.79 27.26
N ASP A 52 33.01 -23.02 27.65
CA ASP A 52 32.42 -23.86 28.69
C ASP A 52 32.95 -23.40 30.06
N GLU A 53 32.11 -23.17 31.08
CA GLU A 53 32.52 -23.38 32.47
C GLU A 53 31.34 -23.46 33.46
N SER A 54 31.38 -24.53 34.25
CA SER A 54 30.49 -25.00 35.31
C SER A 54 30.60 -24.25 36.65
N GLY A 55 29.52 -24.17 37.42
CA GLY A 55 29.59 -23.98 38.89
C GLY A 55 28.39 -23.31 39.58
N HIS A 56 27.70 -24.07 40.45
CA HIS A 56 26.62 -23.71 41.41
C HIS A 56 27.05 -22.65 42.48
N PRO A 57 26.23 -22.22 43.50
CA PRO A 57 24.86 -22.60 43.93
C PRO A 57 23.91 -21.43 44.34
N ALA A 58 22.75 -21.82 44.88
CA ALA A 58 21.60 -21.03 45.32
C ALA A 58 21.78 -20.13 46.57
N SER A 59 20.92 -19.11 46.70
CA SER A 59 20.22 -18.62 47.91
C SER A 59 19.52 -17.29 47.56
N SER A 60 18.20 -17.09 47.70
CA SER A 60 17.33 -16.96 48.89
C SER A 60 16.72 -15.55 48.92
N SER A 61 15.37 -15.50 48.97
CA SER A 61 14.50 -14.56 49.67
C SER A 61 14.81 -13.05 49.72
N ALA A 62 13.87 -12.22 49.27
CA ALA A 62 12.98 -11.43 50.15
C ALA A 62 12.32 -10.25 49.40
N SER A 63 10.99 -10.26 49.35
CA SER A 63 10.16 -9.04 49.44
C SER A 63 10.01 -8.72 50.95
N PRO A 64 9.84 -7.46 51.42
CA PRO A 64 8.60 -6.72 51.19
C PRO A 64 8.68 -5.16 51.24
N SER A 65 7.50 -4.58 51.02
CA SER A 65 6.99 -3.33 51.61
C SER A 65 7.21 -2.00 50.88
N SER A 66 6.08 -1.56 50.33
CA SER A 66 5.53 -0.21 50.27
C SER A 66 5.93 0.74 51.39
N PHE A 67 6.17 2.01 51.02
CA PHE A 67 5.92 3.17 51.86
C PHE A 67 5.27 4.31 51.07
N TYR A 68 4.18 4.81 51.64
CA TYR A 68 3.53 6.08 51.35
C TYR A 68 4.52 7.26 51.45
N ALA A 69 4.36 8.25 50.58
CA ALA A 69 4.68 9.64 50.92
C ALA A 69 3.69 10.57 50.21
N SER A 70 2.77 11.13 50.99
CA SER A 70 1.95 12.28 50.62
C SER A 70 2.46 13.52 51.37
N ALA A 71 2.11 14.68 50.81
CA ALA A 71 2.11 16.05 51.36
C ALA A 71 3.26 16.98 50.88
N PRO A 72 3.11 18.33 50.93
CA PRO A 72 1.89 19.16 50.97
C PRO A 72 1.86 20.31 49.93
N LEU A 73 0.70 20.96 49.84
CA LEU A 73 0.46 22.27 49.23
C LEU A 73 1.43 23.34 49.74
N SER A 74 1.92 24.19 48.85
CA SER A 74 2.22 25.60 49.14
C SER A 74 2.03 26.44 47.89
N ALA A 75 1.05 27.34 47.97
CA ALA A 75 0.76 28.37 46.99
C ALA A 75 1.81 29.49 47.11
N ILE A 76 2.46 29.82 45.99
CA ILE A 76 3.07 31.13 45.78
C ILE A 76 2.68 31.60 44.39
N ALA A 77 1.92 32.69 44.36
CA ALA A 77 1.53 33.41 43.17
C ALA A 77 2.76 33.99 42.45
N GLY A 78 2.87 33.72 41.15
CA GLY A 78 3.84 34.33 40.25
C GLY A 78 3.16 34.71 38.93
N PRO A 79 3.42 35.90 38.38
CA PRO A 79 2.68 36.41 37.22
C PRO A 79 3.11 35.73 35.92
N SER A 80 2.11 35.25 35.22
CA SER A 80 1.95 35.11 33.76
C SER A 80 3.19 35.36 32.89
N ASN A 81 3.84 34.28 32.47
CA ASN A 81 4.28 34.13 31.07
C ASN A 81 4.55 32.66 30.73
N SER A 82 3.52 31.84 30.84
CA SER A 82 3.49 30.51 30.24
C SER A 82 2.95 30.63 28.82
N GLY A 83 3.84 30.91 27.88
CA GLY A 83 3.69 30.47 26.49
C GLY A 83 3.72 28.95 26.43
N ARG A 84 2.70 28.32 27.03
CA ARG A 84 2.44 26.90 26.96
C ARG A 84 1.79 26.71 25.60
N SER A 85 2.60 26.46 24.57
CA SER A 85 2.10 25.80 23.37
C SER A 85 1.24 24.64 23.85
N GLN A 86 -0.06 24.73 23.59
CA GLN A 86 -0.93 23.58 23.56
C GLN A 86 -0.32 22.62 22.55
N GLN A 87 0.60 21.77 23.00
CA GLN A 87 0.58 20.37 22.60
C GLN A 87 -0.65 19.78 23.27
N ASP A 88 -1.83 20.22 22.81
CA ASP A 88 -3.01 19.38 22.88
C ASP A 88 -2.56 18.10 22.20
N SER A 89 -2.64 17.02 22.95
CA SER A 89 -2.33 15.70 22.47
C SER A 89 -3.40 15.43 21.42
N ASP A 90 -3.09 15.77 20.16
CA ASP A 90 -3.89 15.48 18.99
C ASP A 90 -4.22 14.00 19.08
N VAL A 91 -5.42 13.70 19.57
CA VAL A 91 -6.01 12.38 19.46
C VAL A 91 -6.09 12.18 17.96
N ALA A 92 -5.13 11.43 17.42
CA ALA A 92 -4.97 11.24 15.99
C ALA A 92 -6.32 10.83 15.43
N SER A 93 -6.97 11.79 14.77
CA SER A 93 -8.32 11.60 14.28
C SER A 93 -8.25 10.48 13.26
N SER A 94 -9.09 9.46 13.44
CA SER A 94 -9.13 8.32 12.52
C SER A 94 -9.20 8.83 11.07
N PRO A 95 -8.40 8.28 10.14
CA PRO A 95 -8.42 8.68 8.73
C PRO A 95 -9.84 8.67 8.15
N PHE A 96 -10.68 7.73 8.60
CA PHE A 96 -12.07 7.59 8.19
C PHE A 96 -13.00 8.72 8.65
N SER A 97 -12.60 9.54 9.62
CA SER A 97 -13.39 10.67 10.13
C SER A 97 -13.17 11.96 9.32
N ARG A 98 -12.14 12.02 8.47
CA ARG A 98 -11.80 13.24 7.71
C ARG A 98 -12.66 13.35 6.45
N VAL A 99 -13.55 14.34 6.43
CA VAL A 99 -14.39 14.64 5.27
C VAL A 99 -13.52 15.17 4.12
N PRO A 100 -13.62 14.61 2.90
CA PRO A 100 -12.89 15.13 1.74
C PRO A 100 -13.29 16.58 1.44
N PRO A 101 -12.33 17.47 1.17
CA PRO A 101 -12.63 18.83 0.72
C PRO A 101 -13.47 18.81 -0.57
N ARG A 102 -14.59 19.54 -0.59
CA ARG A 102 -15.49 19.62 -1.75
C ARG A 102 -15.00 20.61 -2.81
N GLU A 103 -14.12 21.51 -2.43
CA GLU A 103 -13.65 22.62 -3.25
C GLU A 103 -12.40 22.28 -4.08
N LEU A 104 -11.77 21.12 -3.80
CA LEU A 104 -10.61 20.68 -4.55
C LEU A 104 -11.02 20.06 -5.88
N SER A 105 -10.46 20.58 -6.97
CA SER A 105 -10.49 19.90 -8.26
C SER A 105 -9.50 18.74 -8.22
N TYR A 106 -10.01 17.53 -7.93
CA TYR A 106 -9.22 16.29 -8.00
C TYR A 106 -8.80 16.02 -9.44
N GLY A 107 -7.61 16.50 -9.82
CA GLY A 107 -7.06 16.32 -11.16
C GLY A 107 -6.55 14.90 -11.36
N SER A 108 -6.75 14.34 -12.55
CA SER A 108 -6.25 13.00 -12.85
C SER A 108 -4.73 12.93 -12.87
N PHE A 109 -4.18 11.75 -12.54
CA PHE A 109 -2.76 11.48 -12.52
C PHE A 109 -2.43 10.12 -13.12
N GLN A 110 -1.18 9.94 -13.54
CA GLN A 110 -0.69 8.68 -14.08
C GLN A 110 -0.64 7.60 -13.00
N PRO A 111 -1.03 6.34 -13.30
CA PRO A 111 -0.91 5.24 -12.35
C PRO A 111 0.50 5.11 -11.76
N MET A 112 0.56 4.92 -10.45
CA MET A 112 1.80 4.78 -9.69
C MET A 112 1.73 3.53 -8.81
N TYR A 113 2.88 2.99 -8.38
CA TYR A 113 2.87 1.74 -7.62
C TYR A 113 4.00 1.62 -6.59
N LEU A 114 3.74 0.82 -5.56
CA LEU A 114 4.75 0.30 -4.65
C LEU A 114 4.97 -1.19 -4.87
N LEU A 115 6.25 -1.59 -4.89
CA LEU A 115 6.65 -2.99 -4.86
C LEU A 115 6.68 -3.48 -3.41
N CYS A 116 6.19 -4.69 -3.17
CA CYS A 116 6.37 -5.38 -1.90
C CYS A 116 7.88 -5.59 -1.63
N GLN A 117 8.30 -5.51 -0.37
CA GLN A 117 9.71 -5.70 0.03
C GLN A 117 10.19 -7.16 -0.10
N GLY A 118 9.34 -8.06 -0.61
CA GLY A 118 9.70 -9.41 -0.97
C GLY A 118 8.64 -10.09 -1.84
N LYS A 119 8.77 -11.40 -2.01
CA LYS A 119 7.84 -12.22 -2.83
C LYS A 119 6.51 -12.52 -2.14
N THR A 120 6.39 -12.18 -0.86
CA THR A 120 5.23 -12.51 -0.03
C THR A 120 4.79 -11.28 0.76
N LEU A 121 3.48 -11.12 0.92
CA LEU A 121 2.89 -9.93 1.55
C LEU A 121 3.34 -9.69 3.00
N ASP A 122 3.79 -10.72 3.72
CA ASP A 122 4.34 -10.60 5.08
C ASP A 122 5.64 -9.80 5.15
N LYS A 123 6.30 -9.54 4.01
CA LYS A 123 7.43 -8.60 3.95
C LYS A 123 6.98 -7.14 3.93
N GLY A 124 5.68 -6.89 3.74
CA GLY A 124 5.12 -5.55 3.73
C GLY A 124 5.51 -4.72 2.51
N PHE A 125 5.17 -3.45 2.56
CA PHE A 125 5.47 -2.45 1.54
C PHE A 125 6.33 -1.34 2.15
N PRO A 126 7.12 -0.60 1.35
CA PRO A 126 7.83 0.58 1.82
C PRO A 126 6.88 1.57 2.53
N ARG A 127 7.32 2.12 3.66
CA ARG A 127 6.61 3.16 4.42
C ARG A 127 6.85 4.55 3.79
N ALA A 128 6.55 4.67 2.50
CA ALA A 128 6.70 5.89 1.72
C ALA A 128 5.60 5.93 0.65
N PRO A 129 5.19 7.11 0.14
CA PRO A 129 4.28 7.17 -0.99
C PRO A 129 4.88 6.49 -2.24
N PRO A 130 4.05 5.99 -3.17
CA PRO A 130 4.53 5.51 -4.45
C PRO A 130 5.29 6.63 -5.20
N PRO A 131 6.38 6.33 -5.92
CA PRO A 131 7.05 7.33 -6.74
C PRO A 131 6.08 7.94 -7.78
N SER A 132 6.11 9.27 -7.90
CA SER A 132 5.32 10.03 -8.87
C SER A 132 6.18 11.08 -9.58
N SER A 133 5.85 11.38 -10.84
CA SER A 133 6.48 12.44 -11.62
C SER A 133 5.78 13.80 -11.50
N MET A 134 4.65 13.88 -10.80
CA MET A 134 3.86 15.10 -10.65
C MET A 134 4.27 15.91 -9.42
N GLN A 135 4.30 17.25 -9.57
CA GLN A 135 4.54 18.20 -8.49
C GLN A 135 3.42 19.26 -8.47
N PRO A 136 2.68 19.44 -7.35
CA PRO A 136 2.77 18.66 -6.11
C PRO A 136 2.34 17.19 -6.30
N HIS A 137 2.79 16.32 -5.40
CA HIS A 137 2.49 14.89 -5.44
C HIS A 137 0.96 14.64 -5.43
N PRO A 138 0.43 13.64 -6.16
CA PRO A 138 -1.01 13.41 -6.24
C PRO A 138 -1.70 13.21 -4.89
N PHE A 139 -1.00 12.66 -3.89
CA PHE A 139 -1.54 12.55 -2.53
C PHE A 139 -1.89 13.92 -1.94
N ASN A 140 -1.07 14.94 -2.18
CA ASN A 140 -1.30 16.28 -1.67
C ASN A 140 -2.51 16.93 -2.35
N THR A 141 -2.65 16.74 -3.67
CA THR A 141 -3.79 17.30 -4.42
C THR A 141 -5.11 16.58 -4.12
N HIS A 142 -5.06 15.38 -3.55
CA HIS A 142 -6.23 14.57 -3.19
C HIS A 142 -6.46 14.48 -1.67
N ASP A 143 -5.89 15.37 -0.85
CA ASP A 143 -6.07 15.38 0.61
C ASP A 143 -5.71 14.05 1.32
N ILE A 144 -4.62 13.42 0.87
CA ILE A 144 -4.03 12.26 1.52
C ILE A 144 -2.76 12.72 2.23
N ALA A 145 -2.81 12.82 3.56
CA ALA A 145 -1.63 13.14 4.34
C ALA A 145 -0.74 11.90 4.48
N GLU A 146 0.54 12.14 4.79
CA GLU A 146 1.51 11.06 5.01
C GLU A 146 1.05 10.10 6.12
N GLY A 147 0.48 10.64 7.21
CA GLY A 147 -0.04 9.86 8.33
C GLY A 147 -1.15 8.87 7.92
N ASP A 148 -2.05 9.24 7.01
CA ASP A 148 -3.11 8.34 6.55
C ASP A 148 -2.53 7.20 5.70
N TRP A 149 -1.60 7.53 4.81
CA TRP A 149 -0.92 6.54 4.00
C TRP A 149 -0.12 5.55 4.85
N LEU A 150 0.61 6.05 5.85
CA LEU A 150 1.36 5.20 6.78
C LEU A 150 0.44 4.31 7.61
N SER A 151 -0.70 4.83 8.06
CA SER A 151 -1.73 4.05 8.77
C SER A 151 -2.30 2.95 7.90
N PHE A 152 -2.62 3.25 6.64
CA PHE A 152 -3.05 2.27 5.65
C PHE A 152 -2.02 1.16 5.44
N ILE A 153 -0.74 1.51 5.21
CA ILE A 153 0.34 0.53 5.02
C ILE A 153 0.53 -0.34 6.27
N GLU A 154 0.40 0.23 7.46
CA GLU A 154 0.51 -0.49 8.73
C GLU A 154 -0.66 -1.45 8.96
N GLU A 155 -1.89 -1.07 8.62
CA GLU A 155 -3.04 -1.97 8.67
C GLU A 155 -2.92 -3.10 7.64
N VAL A 156 -2.46 -2.78 6.41
CA VAL A 156 -2.17 -3.78 5.38
C VAL A 156 -1.15 -4.78 5.89
N TYR A 157 -0.04 -4.32 6.45
CA TYR A 157 0.97 -5.19 7.04
C TYR A 157 0.39 -6.04 8.18
N SER A 158 -0.35 -5.43 9.10
CA SER A 158 -0.99 -6.13 10.22
C SER A 158 -1.93 -7.23 9.74
N ALA A 159 -2.68 -7.00 8.66
CA ALA A 159 -3.56 -8.00 8.06
C ALA A 159 -2.81 -9.19 7.42
N THR A 160 -1.52 -9.04 7.10
CA THR A 160 -0.67 -10.14 6.57
C THR A 160 -0.12 -11.05 7.67
N THR A 161 -0.04 -10.53 8.90
CA THR A 161 0.35 -11.33 10.07
C THR A 161 -0.83 -12.23 10.46
N LEU A 162 -0.56 -13.54 10.55
CA LEU A 162 -1.55 -14.49 11.06
C LEU A 162 -1.64 -14.28 12.57
N THR A 163 -2.81 -13.88 13.06
CA THR A 163 -3.04 -13.92 14.50
C THR A 163 -3.19 -15.37 14.94
N GLU A 164 -2.82 -15.70 16.19
CA GLU A 164 -3.05 -17.05 16.73
C GLU A 164 -4.52 -17.48 16.64
N LYS A 165 -5.45 -16.52 16.70
CA LYS A 165 -6.88 -16.75 16.50
C LYS A 165 -7.20 -17.23 15.08
N ASP A 166 -6.57 -16.63 14.07
CA ASP A 166 -6.71 -17.05 12.67
C ASP A 166 -6.17 -18.47 12.48
N VAL A 167 -5.03 -18.76 13.12
CA VAL A 167 -4.41 -20.09 13.14
C VAL A 167 -5.33 -21.12 13.79
N ARG A 168 -5.86 -20.85 15.00
CA ARG A 168 -6.81 -21.74 15.70
C ARG A 168 -8.10 -21.97 14.91
N ARG A 169 -8.63 -20.95 14.23
CA ARG A 169 -9.81 -21.10 13.36
C ARG A 169 -9.54 -21.96 12.12
N SER A 170 -8.30 -21.99 11.61
CA SER A 170 -7.92 -22.96 10.56
C SER A 170 -7.82 -24.41 11.06
N TYR A 171 -7.77 -24.65 12.36
CA TYR A 171 -7.67 -25.98 12.97
C TYR A 171 -9.02 -26.57 13.43
N LEU A 172 -10.16 -25.96 13.09
CA LEU A 172 -11.48 -26.59 13.28
C LEU A 172 -11.57 -27.92 12.49
N PRO A 173 -12.38 -28.90 12.94
CA PRO A 173 -12.02 -30.32 13.01
C PRO A 173 -12.13 -31.04 11.66
N ILE A 174 -11.28 -30.69 10.70
CA ILE A 174 -11.02 -31.55 9.53
C ILE A 174 -9.98 -32.63 9.90
N ILE A 175 -9.27 -32.46 11.02
CA ILE A 175 -8.15 -33.32 11.45
C ILE A 175 -8.61 -34.43 12.43
N SER A 176 -9.87 -34.43 12.87
CA SER A 176 -10.34 -35.41 13.87
C SER A 176 -10.60 -36.82 13.31
N ILE A 177 -10.42 -37.06 12.00
CA ILE A 177 -10.84 -38.32 11.36
C ILE A 177 -9.70 -39.08 10.66
N ILE A 178 -8.51 -38.49 10.49
CA ILE A 178 -7.41 -39.13 9.75
C ILE A 178 -6.19 -39.31 10.65
N PRO A 179 -6.01 -40.48 11.30
CA PRO A 179 -4.71 -40.85 11.86
C PRO A 179 -3.77 -41.12 10.68
N ILE A 180 -2.53 -40.63 10.75
CA ILE A 180 -1.46 -40.72 9.71
C ILE A 180 -1.46 -39.52 8.75
N ILE A 181 -0.94 -38.39 9.22
CA ILE A 181 -0.70 -37.21 8.39
C ILE A 181 0.74 -37.26 7.86
N SER A 182 0.88 -37.75 6.63
CA SER A 182 2.11 -37.70 5.84
C SER A 182 2.57 -36.26 5.58
N PRO A 183 3.89 -35.98 5.47
CA PRO A 183 4.45 -34.64 5.17
C PRO A 183 3.94 -34.01 3.86
N LEU A 184 3.32 -34.77 2.96
CA LEU A 184 2.70 -34.24 1.73
C LEU A 184 1.50 -33.31 1.98
N SER A 185 0.79 -33.47 3.10
CA SER A 185 -0.39 -32.66 3.42
C SER A 185 -0.05 -31.21 3.83
N ALA A 186 1.18 -30.96 4.29
CA ALA A 186 1.61 -29.65 4.77
C ALA A 186 1.64 -28.58 3.65
N ALA A 187 1.97 -28.98 2.42
CA ALA A 187 2.03 -28.06 1.28
C ALA A 187 0.64 -27.50 0.90
N GLY A 188 -0.40 -28.35 0.95
CA GLY A 188 -1.77 -27.94 0.67
C GLY A 188 -2.29 -26.94 1.70
N VAL A 189 -2.06 -27.21 3.00
CA VAL A 189 -2.45 -26.32 4.10
C VAL A 189 -1.75 -24.97 3.98
N GLN A 190 -0.45 -24.94 3.70
CA GLN A 190 0.29 -23.69 3.51
C GLN A 190 -0.27 -22.85 2.34
N LYS A 191 -0.65 -23.48 1.22
CA LYS A 191 -1.26 -22.77 0.08
C LYS A 191 -2.60 -22.14 0.46
N ILE A 192 -3.46 -22.87 1.17
CA ILE A 192 -4.75 -22.36 1.65
C ILE A 192 -4.55 -21.18 2.60
N MET A 193 -3.60 -21.28 3.55
CA MET A 193 -3.31 -20.20 4.49
C MET A 193 -2.79 -18.93 3.78
N LYS A 194 -1.91 -19.08 2.78
CA LYS A 194 -1.43 -17.96 1.95
C LYS A 194 -2.56 -17.27 1.20
N ASN A 195 -3.48 -18.02 0.61
CA ASN A 195 -4.63 -17.47 -0.10
C ASN A 195 -5.59 -16.72 0.85
N ARG A 196 -5.79 -17.23 2.07
CA ARG A 196 -6.60 -16.55 3.10
C ARG A 196 -6.01 -15.19 3.50
N LYS A 197 -4.69 -15.09 3.67
CA LYS A 197 -4.01 -13.82 3.95
C LYS A 197 -4.27 -12.81 2.83
N VAL A 198 -4.08 -13.23 1.57
CA VAL A 198 -4.33 -12.37 0.41
C VAL A 198 -5.76 -11.85 0.41
N HIS A 199 -6.75 -12.71 0.66
CA HIS A 199 -8.15 -12.30 0.71
C HIS A 199 -8.44 -11.30 1.86
N LYS A 200 -7.88 -11.53 3.05
CA LYS A 200 -8.00 -10.61 4.19
C LYS A 200 -7.44 -9.22 3.86
N VAL A 201 -6.26 -9.17 3.24
CA VAL A 201 -5.63 -7.91 2.79
C VAL A 201 -6.46 -7.26 1.69
N ALA A 202 -6.93 -8.02 0.70
CA ALA A 202 -7.77 -7.48 -0.36
C ALA A 202 -9.04 -6.81 0.18
N LYS A 203 -9.74 -7.48 1.10
CA LYS A 203 -10.94 -6.93 1.76
C LYS A 203 -10.64 -5.66 2.57
N LEU A 204 -9.51 -5.62 3.27
CA LEU A 204 -9.06 -4.42 3.99
C LEU A 204 -8.85 -3.27 3.01
N ILE A 205 -8.15 -3.50 1.90
CA ILE A 205 -7.92 -2.49 0.87
C ILE A 205 -9.25 -2.00 0.28
N ASP A 206 -10.20 -2.89 0.02
CA ASP A 206 -11.51 -2.51 -0.48
C ASP A 206 -12.29 -1.63 0.52
N THR A 207 -12.13 -1.89 1.83
CA THR A 207 -12.72 -1.06 2.90
C THR A 207 -12.09 0.33 2.93
N TRP A 208 -10.76 0.41 2.84
CA TRP A 208 -10.04 1.69 2.74
C TRP A 208 -10.38 2.47 1.47
N ASN A 209 -10.50 1.79 0.34
CA ASN A 209 -10.94 2.41 -0.90
C ASN A 209 -12.31 3.04 -0.72
N HIS A 210 -13.29 2.26 -0.27
CA HIS A 210 -14.66 2.72 -0.14
C HIS A 210 -14.80 3.93 0.81
N HIS A 211 -14.14 3.88 1.97
CA HIS A 211 -14.35 4.90 3.01
C HIS A 211 -13.38 6.09 2.93
N PHE A 212 -12.21 5.95 2.32
CA PHE A 212 -11.16 6.97 2.39
C PHE A 212 -10.67 7.42 1.01
N PHE A 213 -10.24 6.49 0.13
CA PHE A 213 -9.62 6.86 -1.14
C PHE A 213 -10.63 7.25 -2.24
N GLU A 214 -11.75 6.53 -2.39
CA GLU A 214 -12.74 6.81 -3.44
C GLU A 214 -13.42 8.17 -3.29
N PRO A 215 -13.79 8.62 -2.06
CA PRO A 215 -14.26 9.98 -1.86
C PRO A 215 -13.23 11.06 -2.26
N ARG A 216 -11.95 10.69 -2.29
CA ARG A 216 -10.80 11.49 -2.75
C ARG A 216 -10.38 11.12 -4.18
N LYS A 217 -11.26 10.55 -5.00
CA LYS A 217 -11.02 10.20 -6.42
C LYS A 217 -9.77 9.36 -6.68
N MET A 218 -9.41 8.52 -5.72
CA MET A 218 -8.27 7.63 -5.80
C MET A 218 -8.69 6.20 -5.47
N ARG A 219 -7.97 5.22 -6.02
CA ARG A 219 -8.17 3.82 -5.67
C ARG A 219 -6.84 3.10 -5.57
N VAL A 220 -6.70 2.26 -4.55
CA VAL A 220 -5.57 1.37 -4.35
C VAL A 220 -5.94 -0.05 -4.77
N VAL A 221 -5.11 -0.68 -5.60
CA VAL A 221 -5.34 -2.01 -6.15
C VAL A 221 -4.16 -2.91 -5.83
N LEU A 222 -4.43 -4.03 -5.14
CA LEU A 222 -3.43 -5.07 -4.93
C LEU A 222 -3.33 -5.95 -6.17
N MET A 223 -2.13 -6.09 -6.71
CA MET A 223 -1.82 -6.96 -7.82
C MET A 223 -0.72 -7.96 -7.45
N LYS A 224 -0.73 -9.11 -8.11
CA LYS A 224 0.38 -10.08 -8.12
C LYS A 224 0.68 -10.46 -9.56
N GLY A 225 1.76 -9.91 -10.09
CA GLY A 225 1.99 -9.90 -11.54
C GLY A 225 0.83 -9.25 -12.28
N GLU A 226 0.27 -9.97 -13.24
CA GLU A 226 -0.89 -9.51 -14.03
C GLU A 226 -2.25 -9.76 -13.33
N ASN A 227 -2.25 -10.48 -12.21
CA ASN A 227 -3.49 -10.82 -11.51
C ASN A 227 -3.88 -9.72 -10.53
N LYS A 228 -5.07 -9.16 -10.74
CA LYS A 228 -5.71 -8.24 -9.80
C LYS A 228 -6.35 -9.01 -8.65
N LEU A 229 -6.01 -8.64 -7.41
CA LEU A 229 -6.41 -9.35 -6.19
C LEU A 229 -7.41 -8.56 -5.32
N SER A 230 -7.41 -7.23 -5.41
CA SER A 230 -8.38 -6.35 -4.74
C SER A 230 -8.97 -5.32 -5.72
N GLY A 231 -9.89 -4.48 -5.27
CA GLY A 231 -10.57 -3.48 -6.10
C GLY A 231 -11.44 -4.12 -7.18
N LEU A 232 -11.84 -5.38 -6.97
CA LEU A 232 -12.70 -6.14 -7.87
C LEU A 232 -14.17 -5.80 -7.68
N THR A 233 -14.52 -5.02 -6.65
CA THR A 233 -15.89 -4.58 -6.41
C THR A 233 -16.42 -3.95 -7.69
N PRO A 234 -17.32 -4.65 -8.41
CA PRO A 234 -18.19 -3.97 -9.35
C PRO A 234 -18.96 -3.00 -8.47
N GLU A 235 -19.00 -1.73 -8.86
CA GLU A 235 -19.95 -0.77 -8.33
C GLU A 235 -21.28 -1.47 -8.00
N PRO A 236 -21.87 -1.26 -6.79
CA PRO A 236 -23.18 -1.83 -6.49
C PRO A 236 -24.10 -1.53 -7.68
N PRO A 237 -24.86 -2.51 -8.21
CA PRO A 237 -25.82 -2.22 -9.26
C PRO A 237 -26.72 -1.08 -8.78
N LEU A 238 -26.57 0.11 -9.38
CA LEU A 238 -27.45 1.26 -9.16
C LEU A 238 -28.84 0.88 -9.66
N ALA A 239 -29.60 0.20 -8.81
CA ALA A 239 -30.87 -0.44 -9.13
C ALA A 239 -30.78 -1.44 -10.30
N PRO A 240 -31.67 -2.46 -10.36
CA PRO A 240 -31.85 -3.17 -11.61
C PRO A 240 -32.30 -2.14 -12.68
N PRO A 241 -31.71 -2.13 -13.90
CA PRO A 241 -32.32 -1.43 -15.00
C PRO A 241 -33.77 -1.92 -15.14
N PRO A 242 -34.75 -1.05 -15.46
CA PRO A 242 -36.11 -1.51 -15.72
C PRO A 242 -36.04 -2.65 -16.74
N PRO A 243 -36.78 -3.74 -16.53
CA PRO A 243 -36.66 -4.91 -17.37
C PRO A 243 -36.82 -4.48 -18.83
N PRO A 244 -35.91 -4.87 -19.74
CA PRO A 244 -36.14 -4.66 -21.15
C PRO A 244 -37.42 -5.41 -21.50
N ALA A 245 -38.44 -4.65 -21.91
CA ALA A 245 -39.57 -5.25 -22.56
C ALA A 245 -39.03 -6.01 -23.78
N ASN A 246 -39.23 -7.33 -23.78
CA ASN A 246 -39.06 -8.29 -24.86
C ASN A 246 -37.79 -9.17 -24.81
N LEU A 247 -38.05 -10.41 -24.38
CA LEU A 247 -37.34 -11.64 -24.74
C LEU A 247 -37.27 -11.79 -26.26
N SER A 248 -36.08 -12.03 -26.81
CA SER A 248 -35.76 -13.24 -27.60
C SER A 248 -34.42 -13.10 -28.34
N GLU A 249 -33.72 -14.24 -28.43
CA GLU A 249 -32.67 -14.61 -29.38
C GLU A 249 -31.20 -14.69 -28.94
N ALA A 250 -30.80 -15.97 -28.85
CA ALA A 250 -29.62 -16.57 -29.46
C ALA A 250 -28.24 -16.35 -28.81
N ARG A 251 -27.87 -17.36 -28.02
CA ARG A 251 -26.49 -17.79 -27.80
C ARG A 251 -25.78 -18.01 -29.13
N THR A 252 -24.63 -17.37 -29.33
CA THR A 252 -23.57 -17.90 -30.20
C THR A 252 -22.22 -17.74 -29.51
N LEU A 253 -21.72 -18.88 -29.05
CA LEU A 253 -20.37 -19.08 -28.53
C LEU A 253 -19.39 -19.09 -29.71
N VAL A 254 -18.70 -17.99 -29.96
CA VAL A 254 -17.54 -17.98 -30.87
C VAL A 254 -16.27 -18.06 -30.03
N LYS A 255 -15.68 -19.25 -30.06
CA LYS A 255 -14.35 -19.56 -29.52
C LYS A 255 -13.35 -19.37 -30.65
N ASN A 256 -12.53 -18.32 -30.60
CA ASN A 256 -11.35 -18.18 -31.45
C ASN A 256 -10.10 -18.56 -30.64
N PRO A 257 -9.35 -19.58 -31.07
CA PRO A 257 -7.97 -19.79 -30.63
C PRO A 257 -7.05 -19.64 -31.84
N ASP A 258 -6.29 -18.55 -31.94
CA ASP A 258 -5.04 -18.55 -32.71
C ASP A 258 -4.18 -17.31 -32.41
N SER A 259 -2.86 -17.53 -32.33
CA SER A 259 -1.74 -16.55 -32.32
C SER A 259 -1.47 -15.88 -30.95
N GLU A 260 -0.33 -16.02 -30.26
CA GLU A 260 1.08 -16.26 -30.62
C GLU A 260 1.86 -16.83 -29.39
N PRO A 261 2.80 -17.78 -29.56
CA PRO A 261 3.65 -18.32 -28.51
C PRO A 261 5.08 -17.73 -28.60
N GLY A 262 5.41 -16.69 -27.84
CA GLY A 262 6.73 -16.09 -28.04
C GLY A 262 7.21 -14.99 -27.12
N SER A 263 6.69 -14.87 -25.90
CA SER A 263 7.38 -14.10 -24.87
C SER A 263 7.44 -14.94 -23.62
N SER A 264 8.63 -15.36 -23.25
CA SER A 264 8.92 -15.94 -21.93
C SER A 264 8.66 -14.85 -20.89
N LYS A 265 7.37 -14.58 -20.62
CA LYS A 265 6.92 -13.70 -19.56
C LYS A 265 7.40 -14.36 -18.29
N LYS A 266 8.56 -13.92 -17.83
CA LYS A 266 9.06 -14.22 -16.50
C LYS A 266 7.92 -13.83 -15.56
N ASN A 267 7.21 -14.83 -15.05
CA ASN A 267 6.03 -14.63 -14.22
C ASN A 267 6.45 -13.73 -13.07
N ASP A 268 6.07 -12.45 -13.15
CA ASP A 268 6.37 -11.51 -12.09
C ASP A 268 5.45 -11.87 -10.94
N GLU A 269 5.96 -12.67 -10.01
CA GLU A 269 5.19 -13.12 -8.85
C GLU A 269 5.15 -12.07 -7.74
N ASN A 270 5.74 -10.89 -7.96
CA ASN A 270 5.83 -9.85 -6.95
C ASN A 270 4.48 -9.18 -6.73
N TYR A 271 4.21 -8.89 -5.46
CA TYR A 271 3.04 -8.12 -5.07
C TYR A 271 3.29 -6.64 -5.28
N ARG A 272 2.27 -5.94 -5.78
CA ARG A 272 2.32 -4.50 -6.06
C ARG A 272 1.05 -3.83 -5.55
N LEU A 273 1.17 -2.67 -4.94
CA LEU A 273 0.04 -1.77 -4.67
C LEU A 273 0.03 -0.71 -5.75
N PHE A 274 -0.94 -0.78 -6.65
CA PHE A 274 -1.18 0.25 -7.66
C PHE A 274 -2.09 1.31 -7.08
N VAL A 275 -1.81 2.56 -7.41
CA VAL A 275 -2.65 3.71 -7.10
C VAL A 275 -3.07 4.35 -8.41
N VAL A 276 -4.38 4.47 -8.60
CA VAL A 276 -4.99 5.01 -9.82
C VAL A 276 -5.97 6.13 -9.48
N SER A 277 -6.08 7.09 -10.39
CA SER A 277 -7.15 8.09 -10.37
C SER A 277 -8.48 7.44 -10.76
N LEU A 278 -9.58 7.96 -10.20
CA LEU A 278 -10.96 7.63 -10.59
C LEU A 278 -11.62 8.76 -11.38
#